data_AF-A0A1I8IB18-F1
#
_entry.id   AF-A0A1I8IB18-F1
#
_cell.length_a   1.000
_cell.length_b   1.000
_cell.length_c   1.000
_cell.angle_alpha   90.00
_cell.angle_beta   90.00
_cell.angle_gamma   90.00
#
_symmetry.space_group_name_H-M   'P 1'
#
loop_
_entity.id
_entity.type
_entity.pdbx_description
1 polymer ?
#
loop_
_entity_poly.entity_id
_entity_poly.type
_entity_poly.pdbx_seq_one_letter_code
_entity_poly.pdbx_strand_id
1 'polypeptide(L)'
;SVDYREIEGPFYLSPLISTEVINISGVKNVNNCMMLCRIKGCSVIVAMTTTSTVCRLLILKGISLSNTILDSPSAVGSEAGSQVLVNADINATLAAMINNETFTWLNSSTGRIGSIQLVNITLTGCYRIEVAGARGGDNIYRFTVGGNGSWIAGSFNLTAGTQLAIVVGQAGGSVHSYDTRDCGSGGGGGSFVYEIADEHLLIAA
;
A
#
# COMPACT_ATOMS: atom_id res chain seq x y z
N SER A 1 1.29 -2.96 -17.59
CA SER A 1 2.60 -2.65 -18.21
C SER A 1 3.00 -1.30 -17.67
N VAL A 2 4.13 -1.18 -16.96
CA VAL A 2 4.58 0.12 -16.44
C VAL A 2 5.18 0.92 -17.59
N ASP A 3 4.50 1.98 -17.99
CA ASP A 3 4.94 2.83 -19.10
C ASP A 3 5.83 3.95 -18.56
N TYR A 4 7.00 4.15 -19.19
CA TYR A 4 7.91 5.24 -18.83
C TYR A 4 7.80 6.32 -19.90
N ARG A 5 7.60 7.57 -19.46
CA ARG A 5 7.61 8.73 -20.36
C ARG A 5 8.86 9.55 -20.12
N GLU A 6 9.44 10.04 -21.21
CA GLU A 6 10.51 11.03 -21.15
C GLU A 6 9.93 12.40 -20.77
N ILE A 7 10.68 13.16 -19.96
CA ILE A 7 10.34 14.54 -19.61
C ILE A 7 11.48 15.48 -20.01
N GLU A 8 11.12 16.71 -20.38
CA GLU A 8 12.10 17.77 -20.60
C GLU A 8 12.50 18.41 -19.28
N GLY A 9 13.81 18.55 -19.06
CA GLY A 9 14.38 19.17 -17.86
C GLY A 9 14.52 18.20 -16.68
N PRO A 10 14.97 18.71 -15.52
CA PRO A 10 15.22 17.87 -14.36
C PRO A 10 13.91 17.44 -13.68
N PHE A 11 13.94 16.25 -13.08
CA PHE A 11 12.89 15.82 -12.17
C PHE A 11 13.13 16.42 -10.78
N TYR A 12 12.13 17.13 -10.25
CA TYR A 12 12.20 17.72 -8.91
C TYR A 12 11.61 16.75 -7.87
N LEU A 13 12.44 16.34 -6.93
CA LEU A 13 12.02 15.53 -5.79
C LEU A 13 11.60 16.42 -4.63
N SER A 14 10.40 16.13 -4.10
CA SER A 14 9.95 16.72 -2.84
C SER A 14 10.87 16.28 -1.70
N PRO A 15 11.27 17.20 -0.79
CA PRO A 15 12.07 16.87 0.40
C PRO A 15 11.31 15.94 1.38
N LEU A 16 9.98 15.85 1.25
CA LEU A 16 9.13 15.00 2.08
C LEU A 16 9.28 13.50 1.77
N ILE A 17 9.95 13.15 0.66
CA ILE A 17 10.00 11.78 0.16
C ILE A 17 11.42 11.24 0.26
N SER A 18 11.54 10.09 0.93
CA SER A 18 12.79 9.34 1.00
C SER A 18 13.03 8.62 -0.32
N THR A 19 14.25 8.71 -0.84
CA THR A 19 14.65 8.05 -2.07
C THR A 19 15.96 7.31 -1.93
N GLU A 20 16.05 6.16 -2.58
CA GLU A 20 17.30 5.43 -2.79
C GLU A 20 17.76 5.64 -4.23
N VAL A 21 19.04 5.90 -4.42
CA VAL A 21 19.65 6.11 -5.73
C VAL A 21 20.62 4.98 -6.02
N ILE A 22 20.42 4.29 -7.15
CA ILE A 22 21.33 3.24 -7.63
C ILE A 22 21.97 3.72 -8.94
N ASN A 23 23.29 3.83 -8.96
CA ASN A 23 24.06 4.15 -10.16
C ASN A 23 24.55 2.87 -10.83
N ILE A 24 24.23 2.69 -12.11
CA ILE A 24 24.63 1.53 -12.91
C ILE A 24 25.39 2.01 -14.14
N SER A 25 26.65 1.65 -14.27
CA SER A 25 27.48 1.98 -15.44
C SER A 25 27.49 0.84 -16.47
N GLY A 26 27.86 1.17 -17.71
CA GLY A 26 28.06 0.17 -18.78
C GLY A 26 26.77 -0.38 -19.40
N VAL A 27 25.65 0.34 -19.26
CA VAL A 27 24.35 -0.15 -19.74
C VAL A 27 24.16 0.20 -21.21
N LYS A 28 24.09 -0.79 -22.11
CA LYS A 28 24.15 -0.55 -23.57
C LYS A 28 23.15 0.47 -24.14
N ASN A 29 21.95 0.58 -23.56
CA ASN A 29 20.91 1.49 -24.03
C ASN A 29 19.89 1.78 -22.91
N VAL A 30 19.12 2.86 -23.07
CA VAL A 30 18.06 3.34 -22.16
C VAL A 30 16.99 2.28 -21.91
N ASN A 31 16.66 1.47 -22.92
CA ASN A 31 15.73 0.34 -22.77
C ASN A 31 16.20 -0.68 -21.73
N ASN A 32 17.52 -0.93 -21.65
CA ASN A 32 18.06 -1.83 -20.62
C ASN A 32 17.97 -1.17 -19.24
N CYS A 33 18.06 0.15 -19.15
CA CYS A 33 17.86 0.89 -17.90
C CYS A 33 16.40 0.85 -17.45
N MET A 34 15.45 0.95 -18.38
CA MET A 34 14.03 0.73 -18.08
C MET A 34 13.77 -0.70 -17.58
N MET A 35 14.41 -1.70 -18.18
CA MET A 35 14.29 -3.08 -17.71
C MET A 35 14.88 -3.27 -16.30
N LEU A 36 16.07 -2.74 -16.04
CA LEU A 36 16.70 -2.78 -14.71
C LEU A 36 15.87 -2.03 -13.66
N CYS A 37 15.32 -0.88 -14.04
CA CYS A 37 14.41 -0.09 -13.21
C CYS A 37 13.15 -0.89 -12.84
N ARG A 38 12.54 -1.59 -13.80
CA ARG A 38 11.39 -2.47 -13.53
C ARG A 38 11.73 -3.59 -12.55
N ILE A 39 12.90 -4.22 -12.69
CA ILE A 39 13.36 -5.29 -11.79
C ILE A 39 13.64 -4.75 -10.39
N LYS A 40 14.17 -3.54 -10.28
CA LYS A 40 14.54 -2.91 -9.00
C LYS A 40 13.42 -2.09 -8.37
N GLY A 41 12.25 -1.97 -9.02
CA GLY A 41 11.12 -1.18 -8.53
C GLY A 41 11.39 0.33 -8.53
N CYS A 42 12.12 0.82 -9.53
CA CYS A 42 12.47 2.24 -9.62
C CYS A 42 11.34 3.04 -10.31
N SER A 43 11.17 4.30 -9.90
CA SER A 43 10.10 5.18 -10.39
C SER A 43 10.62 6.25 -11.36
N VAL A 44 11.90 6.64 -11.23
CA VAL A 44 12.55 7.63 -12.09
C VAL A 44 13.91 7.11 -12.54
N ILE A 45 14.23 7.31 -13.81
CA ILE A 45 15.49 6.93 -14.44
C ILE A 45 16.13 8.20 -14.97
N VAL A 46 17.42 8.38 -14.69
CA VAL A 46 18.26 9.37 -15.36
C VAL A 46 19.37 8.63 -16.09
N ALA A 47 19.28 8.64 -17.42
CA ALA A 47 20.25 8.01 -18.30
C ALA A 47 21.18 9.08 -18.89
N MET A 48 22.48 8.96 -18.65
CA MET A 48 23.47 9.85 -19.23
C MET A 48 23.93 9.29 -20.57
N THR A 49 23.80 10.06 -21.66
CA THR A 49 24.01 9.55 -23.04
C THR A 49 25.30 10.05 -23.69
N THR A 50 26.01 10.99 -23.06
CA THR A 50 27.08 11.77 -23.70
C THR A 50 28.50 11.24 -23.53
N THR A 51 28.80 10.45 -22.49
CA THR A 51 30.20 10.04 -22.17
C THR A 51 30.36 8.55 -21.91
N SER A 52 29.44 7.99 -21.13
CA SER A 52 29.28 6.56 -20.86
C SER A 52 27.83 6.36 -20.45
N THR A 53 27.20 5.27 -20.88
CA THR A 53 25.80 5.03 -20.54
C THR A 53 25.67 4.62 -19.08
N VAL A 54 25.54 5.64 -18.23
CA VAL A 54 25.26 5.51 -16.80
C VAL A 54 23.78 5.70 -16.58
N CYS A 55 23.17 4.77 -15.88
CA CYS A 55 21.78 4.81 -15.49
C CYS A 55 21.66 4.95 -13.99
N ARG A 56 21.14 6.10 -13.59
CA ARG A 56 20.81 6.43 -12.22
C ARG A 56 19.34 6.13 -12.00
N LEU A 57 19.07 5.09 -11.22
CA LEU A 57 17.74 4.63 -10.88
C LEU A 57 17.33 5.23 -9.53
N LEU A 58 16.20 5.90 -9.48
CA LEU A 58 15.65 6.46 -8.25
C LEU A 58 14.46 5.61 -7.82
N ILE A 59 14.56 5.07 -6.61
CA ILE A 59 13.55 4.25 -5.97
C ILE A 59 12.93 5.08 -4.86
N LEU A 60 11.61 5.27 -4.92
CA LEU A 60 10.87 5.97 -3.87
C LEU A 60 10.66 4.99 -2.71
N LYS A 61 11.12 5.36 -1.51
CA LYS A 61 11.09 4.51 -0.31
C LYS A 61 9.98 4.86 0.68
N GLY A 62 9.24 5.94 0.44
CA GLY A 62 8.16 6.43 1.32
C GLY A 62 8.43 7.85 1.82
N ILE A 63 7.83 8.21 2.96
CA ILE A 63 7.97 9.53 3.58
C ILE A 63 9.29 9.60 4.36
N SER A 64 10.02 10.70 4.21
CA SER A 64 11.18 11.00 5.05
C SER A 64 10.69 11.49 6.42
N LEU A 65 11.12 10.83 7.50
CA LEU A 65 10.85 11.28 8.89
C LEU A 65 11.73 12.48 9.31
N SER A 66 12.56 13.00 8.40
CA SER A 66 13.29 14.25 8.64
C SER A 66 12.28 15.40 8.72
N ASN A 67 12.18 16.05 9.88
CA ASN A 67 11.35 17.23 10.14
C ASN A 67 11.75 18.48 9.31
N THR A 68 12.41 18.33 8.17
CA THR A 68 12.97 19.43 7.38
C THR A 68 12.01 19.86 6.29
N ILE A 69 10.91 20.51 6.70
CA ILE A 69 10.04 21.32 5.79
C ILE A 69 10.84 22.44 5.09
N LEU A 70 12.11 22.65 5.48
CA LEU A 70 13.01 23.68 5.00
C LEU A 70 13.97 23.26 3.87
N ASP A 71 14.02 21.98 3.47
CA ASP A 71 14.92 21.56 2.40
C ASP A 71 14.36 21.92 1.02
N SER A 72 15.21 22.43 0.14
CA SER A 72 14.82 22.74 -1.23
C SER A 72 14.61 21.45 -2.04
N PRO A 73 13.70 21.46 -3.04
CA PRO A 73 13.51 20.31 -3.91
C PRO A 73 14.83 19.91 -4.59
N SER A 74 15.18 18.63 -4.49
CA SER A 74 16.38 18.11 -5.15
C SER A 74 16.08 17.86 -6.63
N ALA A 75 16.81 18.51 -7.53
CA ALA A 75 16.70 18.32 -8.96
C ALA A 75 17.62 17.18 -9.43
N VAL A 76 17.09 16.22 -10.20
CA VAL A 76 17.87 15.11 -10.76
C VAL A 76 17.71 15.08 -12.27
N GLY A 77 18.83 14.92 -12.99
CA GLY A 77 18.89 15.02 -14.45
C GLY A 77 19.16 16.41 -15.00
N SER A 78 19.71 17.32 -14.20
CA SER A 78 20.12 18.66 -14.64
C SER A 78 21.41 18.68 -15.49
N GLU A 79 22.07 17.53 -15.66
CA GLU A 79 23.36 17.42 -16.34
C GLU A 79 23.17 17.39 -17.86
N ALA A 80 24.06 18.05 -18.62
CA ALA A 80 23.99 18.09 -20.07
C ALA A 80 24.08 16.68 -20.70
N GLY A 81 23.08 16.33 -21.51
CA GLY A 81 22.96 15.00 -22.12
C GLY A 81 22.29 13.94 -21.24
N SER A 82 21.67 14.36 -20.13
CA SER A 82 20.77 13.51 -19.35
C SER A 82 19.44 13.36 -20.05
N GLN A 83 18.98 12.12 -20.15
CA GLN A 83 17.61 11.77 -20.50
C GLN A 83 16.88 11.34 -19.22
N VAL A 84 15.78 12.01 -18.90
CA VAL A 84 15.00 11.72 -17.68
C VAL A 84 13.72 11.01 -18.08
N LEU A 85 13.55 9.78 -17.58
CA LEU A 85 12.33 8.99 -17.78
C LEU A 85 11.63 8.77 -16.45
N VAL A 86 10.34 9.05 -16.41
CA VAL A 86 9.49 8.87 -15.23
C VAL A 86 8.42 7.83 -15.52
N ASN A 87 8.06 7.05 -14.50
CA ASN A 87 6.88 6.20 -14.58
C ASN A 87 5.64 7.07 -14.85
N ALA A 88 4.75 6.64 -15.75
CA ALA A 88 3.53 7.38 -16.08
C ALA A 88 2.69 7.75 -14.85
N ASP A 89 2.69 6.87 -13.84
CA ASP A 89 1.96 7.03 -12.58
C ASP A 89 2.72 7.81 -11.50
N ILE A 90 3.89 8.39 -11.81
CA ILE A 90 4.76 9.05 -10.83
C ILE A 90 4.01 10.10 -10.00
N ASN A 91 3.15 10.91 -10.60
CA ASN A 91 2.38 11.94 -9.88
C ASN A 91 1.38 11.32 -8.91
N ALA A 92 0.70 10.22 -9.29
CA ALA A 92 -0.22 9.50 -8.43
C ALA A 92 0.53 8.82 -7.28
N THR A 93 1.70 8.22 -7.54
CA THR A 93 2.55 7.63 -6.49
C THR A 93 3.07 8.69 -5.52
N LEU A 94 3.44 9.88 -6.01
CA LEU A 94 3.87 11.00 -5.19
C LEU A 94 2.72 11.51 -4.30
N ALA A 95 1.54 11.66 -4.89
CA ALA A 95 0.34 12.07 -4.17
C ALA A 95 -0.07 11.04 -3.10
N ALA A 96 -0.02 9.74 -3.41
CA ALA A 96 -0.31 8.67 -2.46
C ALA A 96 0.72 8.58 -1.32
N MET A 97 1.97 9.03 -1.53
CA MET A 97 2.95 9.15 -0.45
C MET A 97 2.74 10.39 0.41
N ILE A 98 2.29 11.51 -0.17
CA ILE A 98 2.10 12.78 0.54
C ILE A 98 0.75 12.81 1.28
N ASN A 99 -0.28 12.26 0.66
CA ASN A 99 -1.61 12.12 1.24
C ASN A 99 -1.63 10.80 1.99
N ASN A 100 -1.83 10.84 3.31
CA ASN A 100 -2.02 9.65 4.14
C ASN A 100 -3.33 8.94 3.77
N GLU A 101 -3.34 8.27 2.61
CA GLU A 101 -4.54 7.64 2.07
C GLU A 101 -4.96 6.47 2.94
N THR A 102 -6.23 6.51 3.35
CA THR A 102 -6.85 5.46 4.15
C THR A 102 -7.76 4.65 3.26
N PHE A 103 -7.48 3.34 3.17
CA PHE A 103 -8.38 2.41 2.50
C PHE A 103 -9.22 1.68 3.55
N THR A 104 -10.54 1.70 3.39
CA THR A 104 -11.47 0.98 4.27
C THR A 104 -12.06 -0.22 3.56
N TRP A 105 -11.91 -1.40 4.17
CA TRP A 105 -12.50 -2.65 3.69
C TRP A 105 -13.70 -3.01 4.56
N LEU A 106 -14.81 -3.38 3.91
CA LEU A 106 -16.04 -3.80 4.58
C LEU A 106 -16.30 -5.29 4.34
N ASN A 107 -17.16 -5.87 5.17
CA ASN A 107 -17.60 -7.24 4.99
C ASN A 107 -18.26 -7.39 3.62
N SER A 108 -17.92 -8.46 2.90
CA SER A 108 -18.45 -8.71 1.56
C SER A 108 -19.84 -9.34 1.54
N SER A 109 -20.36 -9.77 2.70
CA SER A 109 -21.69 -10.35 2.85
C SER A 109 -22.12 -10.49 4.33
N THR A 110 -23.38 -10.85 4.57
CA THR A 110 -23.92 -11.25 5.88
C THR A 110 -24.05 -12.77 5.98
N GLY A 111 -23.98 -13.33 7.20
CA GLY A 111 -24.05 -14.79 7.39
C GLY A 111 -22.77 -15.53 6.99
N ARG A 112 -22.87 -16.76 6.45
CA ARG A 112 -21.70 -17.65 6.20
C ARG A 112 -20.96 -17.40 4.88
N ILE A 113 -21.39 -16.42 4.11
CA ILE A 113 -20.84 -16.13 2.78
C ILE A 113 -19.92 -14.92 2.92
N GLY A 114 -18.71 -14.99 2.37
CA GLY A 114 -17.74 -13.90 2.37
C GLY A 114 -16.63 -14.14 1.34
N SER A 115 -15.87 -13.10 1.08
CA SER A 115 -14.73 -13.07 0.17
C SER A 115 -13.54 -12.36 0.81
N ILE A 116 -12.35 -12.87 0.51
CA ILE A 116 -11.08 -12.27 0.89
C ILE A 116 -10.78 -11.13 -0.07
N GLN A 117 -10.33 -10.01 0.45
CA GLN A 117 -9.89 -8.86 -0.33
C GLN A 117 -8.37 -8.89 -0.47
N LEU A 118 -7.86 -8.64 -1.68
CA LEU A 118 -6.44 -8.70 -1.97
C LEU A 118 -5.88 -7.30 -2.18
N VAL A 119 -4.76 -7.00 -1.52
CA VAL A 119 -4.08 -5.70 -1.63
C VAL A 119 -2.63 -5.90 -1.98
N ASN A 120 -2.21 -5.26 -3.08
CA ASN A 120 -0.80 -5.20 -3.44
C ASN A 120 -0.19 -3.92 -2.91
N ILE A 121 0.81 -4.06 -2.07
CA ILE A 121 1.62 -2.94 -1.58
C ILE A 121 2.49 -2.45 -2.75
N THR A 122 2.24 -1.23 -3.19
CA THR A 122 2.96 -0.63 -4.33
C THR A 122 4.19 0.16 -3.90
N LEU A 123 4.27 0.52 -2.62
CA LEU A 123 5.32 1.35 -2.04
C LEU A 123 5.83 0.71 -0.76
N THR A 124 7.14 0.66 -0.60
CA THR A 124 7.73 0.25 0.68
C THR A 124 7.47 1.34 1.71
N GLY A 125 7.10 0.98 2.94
CA GLY A 125 6.84 1.95 3.98
C GLY A 125 6.31 1.33 5.28
N CYS A 126 6.08 2.19 6.28
CA CYS A 126 5.42 1.81 7.52
C CYS A 126 3.91 2.06 7.39
N TYR A 127 3.14 0.98 7.35
CA TYR A 127 1.69 0.99 7.21
C TYR A 127 1.03 0.83 8.58
N ARG A 128 0.07 1.70 8.89
CA ARG A 128 -0.82 1.51 10.04
C ARG A 128 -2.04 0.72 9.58
N ILE A 129 -2.18 -0.50 10.11
CA ILE A 129 -3.31 -1.38 9.82
C ILE A 129 -4.23 -1.37 11.04
N GLU A 130 -5.51 -1.08 10.80
CA GLU A 130 -6.56 -1.16 11.80
C GLU A 130 -7.55 -2.25 11.39
N VAL A 131 -7.85 -3.17 12.30
CA VAL A 131 -8.84 -4.22 12.07
C VAL A 131 -9.89 -4.19 13.17
N ALA A 132 -11.15 -4.40 12.77
CA ALA A 132 -12.28 -4.52 13.66
C ALA A 132 -12.97 -5.86 13.41
N GLY A 133 -13.04 -6.70 14.44
CA GLY A 133 -13.88 -7.89 14.46
C GLY A 133 -15.35 -7.47 14.37
N ALA A 134 -16.16 -8.32 13.76
CA ALA A 134 -17.56 -7.99 13.54
C ALA A 134 -18.40 -8.14 14.81
N ARG A 135 -19.48 -7.37 14.88
CA ARG A 135 -20.40 -7.43 16.01
C ARG A 135 -21.16 -8.75 16.08
N GLY A 136 -21.54 -9.15 17.29
CA GLY A 136 -22.52 -10.21 17.53
C GLY A 136 -23.93 -9.80 17.15
N GLY A 137 -24.82 -10.79 17.03
CA GLY A 137 -26.23 -10.57 16.74
C GLY A 137 -27.04 -10.14 17.97
N ASP A 138 -28.12 -9.42 17.72
CA ASP A 138 -29.02 -8.89 18.72
C ASP A 138 -30.19 -9.86 18.98
N ASN A 139 -30.77 -9.86 20.18
CA ASN A 139 -32.05 -10.51 20.44
C ASN A 139 -33.06 -9.46 20.89
N ILE A 140 -33.96 -9.10 19.96
CA ILE A 140 -34.94 -8.03 20.15
C ILE A 140 -36.01 -8.39 21.21
N TYR A 141 -36.29 -9.68 21.42
CA TYR A 141 -37.30 -10.15 22.38
C TYR A 141 -36.77 -10.27 23.80
N ARG A 142 -35.44 -10.29 23.96
CA ARG A 142 -34.75 -10.26 25.26
C ARG A 142 -34.12 -8.91 25.56
N PHE A 143 -34.24 -7.95 24.64
CA PHE A 143 -33.60 -6.64 24.72
C PHE A 143 -32.09 -6.73 24.94
N THR A 144 -31.46 -7.78 24.40
CA THR A 144 -30.00 -7.98 24.50
C THR A 144 -29.33 -7.59 23.20
N VAL A 145 -28.32 -6.74 23.30
CA VAL A 145 -27.50 -6.28 22.18
C VAL A 145 -26.30 -7.21 22.02
N GLY A 146 -25.92 -7.53 20.79
CA GLY A 146 -24.71 -8.29 20.50
C GLY A 146 -23.44 -7.53 20.92
N GLY A 147 -22.37 -8.27 21.23
CA GLY A 147 -21.08 -7.64 21.53
C GLY A 147 -20.55 -6.84 20.33
N ASN A 148 -19.84 -5.73 20.58
CA ASN A 148 -19.41 -4.81 19.52
C ASN A 148 -18.36 -5.38 18.55
N GLY A 149 -17.72 -6.49 18.88
CA GLY A 149 -16.50 -6.94 18.22
C GLY A 149 -15.26 -6.29 18.82
N SER A 150 -14.10 -6.87 18.54
CA SER A 150 -12.78 -6.39 18.95
C SER A 150 -12.25 -5.36 17.96
N TRP A 151 -11.37 -4.46 18.39
CA TRP A 151 -10.64 -3.55 17.51
C TRP A 151 -9.18 -3.52 17.94
N ILE A 152 -8.26 -3.58 16.97
CA ILE A 152 -6.83 -3.45 17.20
C ILE A 152 -6.18 -2.69 16.04
N ALA A 153 -5.14 -1.94 16.36
CA ALA A 153 -4.31 -1.24 15.40
C ALA A 153 -2.83 -1.58 15.61
N GLY A 154 -2.08 -1.71 14.54
CA GLY A 154 -0.65 -1.96 14.55
C GLY A 154 0.07 -1.28 13.39
N SER A 155 1.38 -1.09 13.54
CA SER A 155 2.24 -0.52 12.50
C SER A 155 3.19 -1.60 11.97
N PHE A 156 3.23 -1.75 10.65
CA PHE A 156 3.96 -2.81 9.96
C PHE A 156 4.82 -2.22 8.84
N ASN A 157 6.09 -2.63 8.78
CA ASN A 157 6.96 -2.27 7.66
C ASN A 157 6.70 -3.24 6.51
N LEU A 158 6.05 -2.76 5.46
CA LEU A 158 5.75 -3.56 4.27
C LEU A 158 6.62 -3.11 3.12
N THR A 159 6.99 -4.06 2.26
CA THR A 159 7.80 -3.77 1.07
C THR A 159 6.95 -3.75 -0.19
N ALA A 160 7.31 -2.91 -1.15
CA ALA A 160 6.67 -2.91 -2.46
C ALA A 160 6.71 -4.30 -3.10
N GLY A 161 5.57 -4.76 -3.61
CA GLY A 161 5.35 -6.11 -4.11
C GLY A 161 4.73 -7.07 -3.10
N THR A 162 4.69 -6.72 -1.80
CA THR A 162 4.00 -7.52 -0.77
C THR A 162 2.52 -7.61 -1.12
N GLN A 163 1.95 -8.82 -1.09
CA GLN A 163 0.52 -9.04 -1.28
C GLN A 163 -0.11 -9.41 0.06
N LEU A 164 -1.13 -8.65 0.44
CA LEU A 164 -1.91 -8.87 1.65
C LEU A 164 -3.25 -9.49 1.30
N ALA A 165 -3.65 -10.47 2.10
CA ALA A 165 -5.02 -10.94 2.16
C ALA A 165 -5.71 -10.33 3.39
N ILE A 166 -6.83 -9.67 3.14
CA ILE A 166 -7.64 -8.99 4.14
C ILE A 166 -8.95 -9.76 4.29
N VAL A 167 -9.16 -10.29 5.49
CA VAL A 167 -10.37 -11.00 5.87
C VAL A 167 -11.18 -10.11 6.80
N VAL A 168 -12.41 -9.81 6.39
CA VAL A 168 -13.33 -9.01 7.20
C VAL A 168 -14.40 -9.92 7.76
N GLY A 169 -14.53 -9.92 9.09
CA GLY A 169 -15.52 -10.71 9.81
C GLY A 169 -16.95 -10.33 9.45
N GLN A 170 -17.84 -11.32 9.56
CA GLN A 170 -19.28 -11.18 9.35
C GLN A 170 -20.00 -10.82 10.65
N ALA A 171 -21.03 -9.99 10.56
CA ALA A 171 -21.92 -9.74 11.69
C ALA A 171 -22.68 -11.02 12.10
N GLY A 172 -22.82 -11.22 13.40
CA GLY A 172 -23.60 -12.32 13.97
C GLY A 172 -25.08 -12.23 13.61
N GLY A 173 -25.72 -13.38 13.48
CA GLY A 173 -27.16 -13.46 13.17
C GLY A 173 -28.01 -13.02 14.36
N SER A 174 -28.95 -12.11 14.12
CA SER A 174 -29.88 -11.62 15.13
C SER A 174 -31.16 -12.47 15.20
N VAL A 175 -31.75 -12.53 16.39
CA VAL A 175 -33.05 -13.17 16.62
C VAL A 175 -34.16 -12.18 16.26
N HIS A 176 -34.98 -12.54 15.26
CA HIS A 176 -36.08 -11.71 14.77
C HIS A 176 -37.43 -12.42 14.73
N SER A 177 -37.51 -13.69 15.13
CA SER A 177 -38.77 -14.43 15.22
C SER A 177 -39.13 -14.73 16.67
N TYR A 178 -40.42 -14.62 16.98
CA TYR A 178 -40.98 -14.95 18.29
C TYR A 178 -40.74 -16.41 18.66
N ASP A 179 -40.78 -17.32 17.69
CA ASP A 179 -40.56 -18.76 17.91
C ASP A 179 -39.13 -19.06 18.39
N THR A 180 -38.18 -18.17 18.09
CA THR A 180 -36.77 -18.27 18.48
C THR A 180 -36.37 -17.31 19.60
N ARG A 181 -37.34 -16.69 20.28
CA ARG A 181 -37.10 -15.62 21.26
C ARG A 181 -36.20 -16.02 22.44
N ASP A 182 -36.22 -17.29 22.81
CA ASP A 182 -35.41 -17.86 23.90
C ASP A 182 -34.05 -18.39 23.41
N CYS A 183 -33.78 -18.35 22.10
CA CYS A 183 -32.51 -18.77 21.53
C CYS A 183 -31.43 -17.70 21.70
N GLY A 184 -30.17 -18.14 21.74
CA GLY A 184 -29.02 -17.25 21.65
C GLY A 184 -28.87 -16.67 20.25
N SER A 185 -28.40 -15.43 20.17
CA SER A 185 -27.95 -14.83 18.91
C SER A 185 -26.64 -15.43 18.42
N GLY A 186 -26.32 -15.25 17.14
CA GLY A 186 -25.02 -15.64 16.58
C GLY A 186 -23.89 -14.72 17.03
N GLY A 187 -22.70 -15.28 17.23
CA GLY A 187 -21.46 -14.50 17.42
C GLY A 187 -21.00 -13.82 16.13
N GLY A 188 -20.23 -12.74 16.27
CA GLY A 188 -19.55 -12.09 15.15
C GLY A 188 -18.25 -12.83 14.77
N GLY A 189 -17.82 -12.67 13.52
CA GLY A 189 -16.56 -13.21 13.01
C GLY A 189 -15.36 -12.30 13.27
N GLY A 190 -14.17 -12.88 13.37
CA GLY A 190 -12.92 -12.13 13.48
C GLY A 190 -12.49 -11.51 12.15
N SER A 191 -11.74 -10.42 12.22
CA SER A 191 -11.13 -9.76 11.06
C SER A 191 -9.61 -9.82 11.19
N PHE A 192 -8.91 -10.16 10.12
CA PHE A 192 -7.46 -10.31 10.16
C PHE A 192 -6.80 -10.03 8.81
N VAL A 193 -5.53 -9.68 8.87
CA VAL A 193 -4.68 -9.41 7.70
C VAL A 193 -3.44 -10.28 7.77
N TYR A 194 -3.10 -10.92 6.66
CA TYR A 194 -1.90 -11.74 6.55
C TYR A 194 -1.22 -11.54 5.19
N GLU A 195 0.09 -11.80 5.15
CA GLU A 195 0.87 -11.82 3.93
C GLU A 195 0.66 -13.14 3.19
N ILE A 196 0.41 -13.08 1.88
CA ILE A 196 0.05 -14.26 1.09
C ILE A 196 1.25 -15.16 0.84
N ALA A 197 2.45 -14.58 0.66
CA ALA A 197 3.63 -15.32 0.25
C ALA A 197 4.01 -16.43 1.25
N ASP A 198 3.97 -16.11 2.55
CA ASP A 198 4.40 -16.99 3.63
C ASP A 198 3.29 -17.27 4.66
N GLU A 199 2.04 -16.92 4.34
CA GLU A 199 0.87 -17.03 5.23
C GLU A 199 1.08 -16.37 6.61
N HIS A 200 1.90 -15.31 6.65
CA HIS A 200 2.29 -14.67 7.90
C HIS A 200 1.18 -13.74 8.41
N LEU A 201 0.60 -14.08 9.57
CA LEU A 201 -0.43 -13.26 10.22
C LEU A 201 0.18 -11.96 10.77
N LEU A 202 -0.31 -10.81 10.28
CA LEU A 202 0.12 -9.50 10.75
C LEU A 202 -0.70 -9.03 11.95
N ILE A 203 -2.04 -9.09 11.83
CA ILE A 203 -2.95 -8.55 12.84
C ILE A 203 -4.30 -9.26 12.78
N ALA A 204 -4.93 -9.44 13.94
CA ALA A 204 -6.26 -10.03 14.07
C ALA A 204 -7.04 -9.35 15.19
N ALA A 205 -8.32 -9.10 14.94
CA ALA A 205 -9.34 -8.70 15.89
C ALA A 205 -10.36 -9.82 16.01
#